data_AF-M7N421-F1
#
_entry.id   AF-M7N421-F1
#
_cell.length_a   1.000
_cell.length_b   1.000
_cell.length_c   1.000
_cell.angle_alpha   90.00
_cell.angle_beta   90.00
_cell.angle_gamma   90.00
#
_symmetry.space_group_name_H-M   'P 1'
#
loop_
_entity.id
_entity.type
_entity.pdbx_description
1 polymer ?
#
loop_
_entity_poly.entity_id
_entity_poly.type
_entity_poly.pdbx_seq_one_letter_code
_entity_poly.pdbx_strand_id
1 'polypeptide(L)'
;MTDTTSTTTPTATASPTPTPPCLLAGPSSLQSLAQSVQAQGLDCNYQPLLLEDEAGSTDLTYKRLAPALAEAQAQPYQLFIAAQPHEHKLSAAIRKSADGPFLVLSTHQLSVLLADALTGQEQENSLLVIRSMVLTDMLETLLVKRGFRCKTELLDSDNVQQVLEAATAESGADTVLAITEWGEFYCNKGFAFVVEQLLALQQRLASQQLSLYDQLQGLYYRYGFYREKPWW
;
A
#
# COMPACT_ATOMS: atom_id res chain seq x y z
N MET A 1 -50.26 38.75 22.11
CA MET A 1 -48.82 38.78 21.81
C MET A 1 -48.13 37.93 22.86
N THR A 2 -47.86 36.67 22.53
CA THR A 2 -47.15 35.71 23.38
C THR A 2 -46.07 35.12 22.50
N ASP A 3 -44.86 35.64 22.64
CA ASP A 3 -43.69 35.20 21.89
C ASP A 3 -43.26 33.81 22.35
N THR A 4 -43.35 32.86 21.43
CA THR A 4 -42.72 31.54 21.49
C THR A 4 -41.22 31.68 21.23
N THR A 5 -40.40 31.51 22.27
CA THR A 5 -38.95 31.32 22.11
C THR A 5 -38.65 29.87 21.77
N SER A 6 -38.47 29.60 20.48
CA SER A 6 -37.92 28.34 19.97
C SER A 6 -36.43 28.23 20.31
N THR A 7 -36.08 27.30 21.20
CA THR A 7 -34.70 26.95 21.51
C THR A 7 -34.17 26.01 20.44
N THR A 8 -33.31 26.51 19.55
CA THR A 8 -32.52 25.71 18.60
C THR A 8 -31.41 24.98 19.36
N THR A 9 -31.51 23.65 19.46
CA THR A 9 -30.43 22.79 19.94
C THR A 9 -29.30 22.76 18.90
N PRO A 10 -28.03 23.00 19.26
CA PRO A 10 -26.93 22.87 18.33
C PRO A 10 -26.69 21.38 18.02
N THR A 11 -26.74 21.04 16.73
CA THR A 11 -26.36 19.73 16.20
C THR A 11 -24.91 19.45 16.60
N ALA A 12 -24.69 18.39 17.38
CA ALA A 12 -23.37 17.90 17.70
C ALA A 12 -22.65 17.53 16.41
N THR A 13 -21.58 18.26 16.08
CA THR A 13 -20.61 17.87 15.06
C THR A 13 -20.05 16.51 15.46
N ALA A 14 -20.28 15.49 14.64
CA ALA A 14 -19.71 14.16 14.88
C ALA A 14 -18.18 14.30 15.00
N SER A 15 -17.62 13.83 16.12
CA SER A 15 -16.18 13.71 16.28
C SER A 15 -15.61 12.89 15.12
N PRO A 16 -14.46 13.26 14.54
CA PRO A 16 -13.83 12.46 13.50
C PRO A 16 -13.61 11.06 14.06
N THR A 17 -14.10 10.05 13.35
CA THR A 17 -13.81 8.65 13.69
C THR A 17 -12.29 8.47 13.62
N PRO A 18 -11.63 7.96 14.67
CA PRO A 18 -10.19 7.80 14.64
C PRO A 18 -9.81 6.87 13.48
N THR A 19 -8.84 7.31 12.68
CA THR A 19 -8.26 6.49 11.61
C THR A 19 -7.73 5.19 12.25
N PRO A 20 -8.06 4.00 11.72
CA PRO A 20 -7.51 2.77 12.25
C PRO A 20 -5.99 2.74 12.09
N PRO A 21 -5.25 2.34 13.14
CA PRO A 21 -3.80 2.43 13.13
C PRO A 21 -3.19 1.44 12.13
N CYS A 22 -2.02 1.80 11.60
CA CYS A 22 -1.17 0.94 10.78
C CYS A 22 0.11 0.59 11.54
N LEU A 23 0.74 -0.54 11.21
CA LEU A 23 2.06 -0.91 11.71
C LEU A 23 3.07 -0.95 10.56
N LEU A 24 4.12 -0.15 10.65
CA LEU A 24 5.30 -0.20 9.80
C LEU A 24 6.44 -0.93 10.53
N ALA A 25 6.91 -2.02 9.93
CA ALA A 25 7.93 -2.88 10.48
C ALA A 25 9.16 -2.97 9.56
N GLY A 26 10.36 -2.98 10.13
CA GLY A 26 11.61 -3.10 9.37
C GLY A 26 12.83 -2.51 10.09
N PRO A 27 13.91 -2.18 9.36
CA PRO A 27 15.13 -1.63 9.95
C PRO A 27 14.88 -0.28 10.62
N SER A 28 15.79 0.14 11.51
CA SER A 28 15.70 1.41 12.24
C SER A 28 15.65 2.65 11.35
N SER A 29 16.15 2.56 10.11
CA SER A 29 16.05 3.62 9.12
C SER A 29 14.59 3.99 8.74
N LEU A 30 13.62 3.11 9.01
CA LEU A 30 12.19 3.40 8.80
C LEU A 30 11.55 4.26 9.91
N GLN A 31 12.22 4.44 11.05
CA GLN A 31 11.62 5.19 12.16
C GLN A 31 11.35 6.65 11.78
N SER A 32 12.25 7.28 11.01
CA SER A 32 12.05 8.65 10.52
C SER A 32 10.90 8.74 9.51
N LEU A 33 10.71 7.71 8.67
CA LEU A 33 9.56 7.62 7.78
C LEU A 33 8.26 7.54 8.58
N ALA A 34 8.19 6.67 9.59
CA ALA A 34 7.02 6.56 10.47
C ALA A 34 6.68 7.91 11.15
N GLN A 35 7.68 8.64 11.62
CA GLN A 35 7.49 9.98 12.21
C GLN A 35 7.01 11.01 11.18
N SER A 36 7.56 10.98 9.96
CA SER A 36 7.14 11.86 8.87
C SER A 36 5.67 11.65 8.52
N VAL A 37 5.24 10.39 8.38
CA VAL A 37 3.83 10.07 8.05
C VAL A 37 2.88 10.43 9.19
N GLN A 38 3.28 10.23 10.44
CA GLN A 38 2.53 10.70 11.61
C GLN A 38 2.36 12.21 11.62
N ALA A 39 3.41 12.98 11.28
CA ALA A 39 3.35 14.44 11.18
C ALA A 39 2.39 14.91 10.07
N GLN A 40 2.12 14.09 9.06
CA GLN A 40 1.13 14.32 8.01
C GLN A 40 -0.30 13.89 8.41
N GLY A 41 -0.50 13.39 9.64
CA GLY A 41 -1.79 12.96 10.16
C GLY A 41 -2.18 11.52 9.80
N LEU A 42 -1.21 10.70 9.34
CA LEU A 42 -1.40 9.27 9.12
C LEU A 42 -1.13 8.49 10.42
N ASP A 43 -2.10 7.68 10.88
CA ASP A 43 -1.94 6.87 12.10
C ASP A 43 -1.10 5.62 11.80
N CYS A 44 0.22 5.73 12.03
CA CYS A 44 1.20 4.71 11.71
C CYS A 44 2.19 4.52 12.88
N ASN A 45 2.23 3.33 13.46
CA ASN A 45 3.20 2.95 14.47
C ASN A 45 4.41 2.28 13.84
N TYR A 46 5.58 2.45 14.45
CA TYR A 46 6.81 1.79 14.03
C TYR A 46 7.18 0.66 14.99
N GLN A 47 7.61 -0.48 14.42
CA GLN A 47 8.22 -1.57 15.18
C GLN A 47 9.50 -2.05 14.47
N PRO A 48 10.62 -2.16 15.20
CA PRO A 48 11.83 -2.76 14.63
C PRO A 48 11.58 -4.23 14.28
N LEU A 49 12.06 -4.63 13.10
CA LEU A 49 12.02 -6.02 12.67
C LEU A 49 13.43 -6.44 12.26
N LEU A 50 13.95 -7.47 12.93
CA LEU A 50 15.23 -8.09 12.58
C LEU A 50 14.98 -9.00 11.38
N LEU A 51 15.57 -8.64 10.24
CA LEU A 51 15.35 -9.31 8.95
C LEU A 51 16.57 -10.10 8.47
N GLU A 52 17.68 -10.09 9.20
CA GLU A 52 18.85 -10.90 8.88
C GLU A 52 18.69 -12.29 9.51
N ASP A 53 18.83 -13.35 8.70
CA ASP A 53 19.02 -14.71 9.21
C ASP A 53 20.51 -15.08 9.25
N GLU A 54 20.83 -16.27 9.78
CA GLU A 54 22.22 -16.77 9.83
C GLU A 54 22.88 -16.89 8.45
N ALA A 55 22.10 -16.86 7.36
CA ALA A 55 22.57 -16.89 5.97
C ALA A 55 22.65 -15.50 5.31
N GLY A 56 22.26 -14.43 6.03
CA GLY A 56 22.23 -13.07 5.50
C GLY A 56 21.13 -12.80 4.48
N SER A 57 20.14 -13.69 4.32
CA SER A 57 18.97 -13.39 3.48
C SER A 57 18.15 -12.30 4.15
N THR A 58 17.54 -11.45 3.34
CA THR A 58 16.73 -10.31 3.77
C THR A 58 15.27 -10.45 3.33
N ASP A 59 14.89 -11.53 2.65
CA ASP A 59 13.55 -11.68 2.07
C ASP A 59 12.41 -11.53 3.09
N LEU A 60 11.31 -10.91 2.67
CA LEU A 60 10.12 -10.66 3.48
C LEU A 60 9.13 -11.83 3.46
N THR A 61 9.61 -13.03 3.77
CA THR A 61 8.79 -14.26 3.77
C THR A 61 7.82 -14.33 4.95
N TYR A 62 6.71 -15.07 4.81
CA TYR A 62 5.74 -15.27 5.90
C TYR A 62 6.40 -15.75 7.20
N LYS A 63 7.34 -16.69 7.12
CA LYS A 63 8.05 -17.25 8.28
C LYS A 63 8.75 -16.14 9.11
N ARG A 64 9.28 -15.12 8.44
CA ARG A 64 9.97 -13.99 9.09
C ARG A 64 9.00 -12.94 9.61
N LEU A 65 7.89 -12.74 8.90
CA LEU A 65 6.85 -11.80 9.32
C LEU A 65 5.97 -12.36 10.44
N ALA A 66 5.88 -13.68 10.59
CA ALA A 66 4.95 -14.34 11.50
C ALA A 66 5.03 -13.85 12.97
N PRO A 67 6.21 -13.66 13.58
CA PRO A 67 6.29 -13.13 14.94
C PRO A 67 5.71 -11.71 15.05
N ALA A 68 6.11 -10.80 14.15
CA ALA A 68 5.62 -9.43 14.13
C ALA A 68 4.13 -9.34 13.79
N LEU A 69 3.64 -10.20 12.89
CA LEU A 69 2.22 -10.33 12.59
C LEU A 69 1.42 -10.85 13.79
N ALA A 70 1.97 -11.79 14.58
CA ALA A 70 1.32 -12.29 15.79
C ALA A 70 1.22 -11.21 16.87
N GLU A 71 2.24 -10.37 17.02
CA GLU A 71 2.19 -9.19 17.90
C GLU A 71 1.19 -8.15 17.39
N ALA A 72 1.20 -7.86 16.09
CA ALA A 72 0.26 -6.95 15.45
C ALA A 72 -1.19 -7.44 15.58
N GLN A 73 -1.41 -8.76 15.61
CA GLN A 73 -2.73 -9.38 15.77
C GLN A 73 -3.39 -8.99 17.10
N ALA A 74 -2.61 -8.71 18.15
CA ALA A 74 -3.08 -8.31 19.47
C ALA A 74 -3.44 -6.81 19.58
N GLN A 75 -3.22 -6.05 18.51
CA GLN A 75 -3.47 -4.61 18.44
C GLN A 75 -4.53 -4.30 17.37
N PRO A 76 -5.22 -3.14 17.44
CA PRO A 76 -6.26 -2.77 16.48
C PRO A 76 -5.71 -2.32 15.11
N TYR A 77 -4.53 -2.81 14.71
CA TYR A 77 -3.94 -2.48 13.42
C TYR A 77 -4.75 -3.08 12.28
N GLN A 78 -5.11 -2.28 11.28
CA GLN A 78 -5.82 -2.76 10.10
C GLN A 78 -4.90 -3.08 8.91
N LEU A 79 -3.71 -2.49 8.92
CA LEU A 79 -2.67 -2.65 7.92
C LEU A 79 -1.33 -2.88 8.62
N PHE A 80 -0.63 -3.93 8.20
CA PHE A 80 0.75 -4.21 8.54
C PHE A 80 1.60 -4.07 7.27
N ILE A 81 2.69 -3.32 7.35
CA ILE A 81 3.67 -3.16 6.27
C ILE A 81 5.03 -3.60 6.81
N ALA A 82 5.66 -4.57 6.18
CA ALA A 82 7.08 -4.84 6.34
C ALA A 82 7.85 -4.26 5.16
N ALA A 83 8.91 -3.49 5.43
CA ALA A 83 9.64 -2.78 4.40
C ALA A 83 11.15 -2.88 4.56
N GLN A 84 11.86 -2.91 3.43
CA GLN A 84 13.32 -2.83 3.35
C GLN A 84 13.70 -1.79 2.30
N PRO A 85 13.90 -0.53 2.72
CA PRO A 85 14.15 0.56 1.78
C PRO A 85 15.37 0.37 0.88
N HIS A 86 16.45 -0.23 1.39
CA HIS A 86 17.68 -0.43 0.64
C HIS A 86 17.56 -1.44 -0.49
N GLU A 87 16.63 -2.39 -0.36
CA GLU A 87 16.34 -3.40 -1.38
C GLU A 87 15.05 -3.09 -2.15
N HIS A 88 14.41 -1.97 -1.84
CA HIS A 88 13.10 -1.61 -2.39
C HIS A 88 12.00 -2.67 -2.14
N LYS A 89 12.21 -3.60 -1.21
CA LYS A 89 11.28 -4.69 -0.92
C LYS A 89 10.16 -4.25 0.03
N LEU A 90 8.95 -4.71 -0.28
CA LEU A 90 7.75 -4.40 0.46
C LEU A 90 6.85 -5.64 0.56
N SER A 91 6.37 -5.91 1.77
CA SER A 91 5.33 -6.90 2.03
C SER A 91 4.26 -6.29 2.93
N ALA A 92 3.02 -6.72 2.75
CA ALA A 92 1.91 -6.16 3.51
C ALA A 92 0.91 -7.24 3.91
N ALA A 93 0.22 -7.00 5.03
CA ALA A 93 -0.91 -7.79 5.44
C ALA A 93 -2.07 -6.89 5.85
N ILE A 94 -3.29 -7.32 5.55
CA ILE A 94 -4.53 -6.59 5.83
C ILE A 94 -5.50 -7.46 6.59
N ARG A 95 -6.37 -6.88 7.41
CA ARG A 95 -7.43 -7.64 8.07
C ARG A 95 -8.66 -7.78 7.18
N LYS A 96 -9.29 -8.96 7.22
CA LYS A 96 -10.59 -9.22 6.55
C LYS A 96 -11.78 -8.58 7.26
N SER A 97 -11.63 -8.32 8.56
CA SER A 97 -12.60 -7.67 9.45
C SER A 97 -11.84 -7.00 10.59
N ALA A 98 -12.45 -6.07 11.34
CA ALA A 98 -11.77 -5.33 12.41
C ALA A 98 -10.97 -6.24 13.37
N ASP A 99 -11.59 -7.34 13.84
CA ASP A 99 -10.93 -8.28 14.75
C ASP A 99 -10.41 -9.56 14.05
N GLY A 100 -10.48 -9.61 12.72
CA GLY A 100 -10.15 -10.80 11.94
C GLY A 100 -8.64 -11.04 11.82
N PRO A 101 -8.19 -12.23 11.41
CA PRO A 101 -6.79 -12.50 11.17
C PRO A 101 -6.24 -11.63 10.03
N PHE A 102 -4.95 -11.32 10.11
CA PHE A 102 -4.22 -10.77 8.97
C PHE A 102 -4.17 -11.76 7.79
N LEU A 103 -4.45 -11.24 6.61
CA LEU A 103 -4.19 -11.86 5.32
C LEU A 103 -2.93 -11.22 4.74
N VAL A 104 -1.86 -11.99 4.61
CA VAL A 104 -0.66 -11.54 3.89
C VAL A 104 -0.99 -11.45 2.41
N LEU A 105 -0.62 -10.32 1.82
CA LEU A 105 -0.86 -10.02 0.41
C LEU A 105 0.28 -10.57 -0.45
N SER A 106 -0.08 -11.07 -1.63
CA SER A 106 0.91 -11.32 -2.68
C SER A 106 1.41 -10.01 -3.30
N THR A 107 2.53 -10.06 -4.02
CA THR A 107 3.02 -8.92 -4.80
C THR A 107 1.98 -8.44 -5.83
N HIS A 108 1.19 -9.35 -6.41
CA HIS A 108 0.13 -8.99 -7.36
C HIS A 108 -1.01 -8.24 -6.67
N GLN A 109 -1.41 -8.66 -5.46
CA GLN A 109 -2.45 -7.98 -4.68
C GLN A 109 -1.98 -6.61 -4.22
N LEU A 110 -0.75 -6.53 -3.70
CA LEU A 110 -0.16 -5.30 -3.21
C LEU A 110 0.04 -4.27 -4.33
N SER A 111 0.53 -4.70 -5.49
CA SER A 111 0.68 -3.84 -6.67
C SER A 111 -0.66 -3.29 -7.17
N VAL A 112 -1.72 -4.10 -7.16
CA VAL A 112 -3.07 -3.65 -7.53
C VAL A 112 -3.62 -2.61 -6.55
N LEU A 113 -3.44 -2.81 -5.23
CA LEU A 113 -3.84 -1.83 -4.22
C LEU A 113 -3.05 -0.53 -4.32
N LEU A 114 -1.73 -0.62 -4.52
CA LEU A 114 -0.89 0.55 -4.72
C LEU A 114 -1.28 1.33 -5.98
N ALA A 115 -1.56 0.66 -7.10
CA ALA A 115 -2.04 1.30 -8.31
C ALA A 115 -3.43 1.95 -8.09
N ASP A 116 -4.31 1.34 -7.32
CA ASP A 116 -5.59 1.95 -6.93
C ASP A 116 -5.40 3.20 -6.06
N ALA A 117 -4.42 3.20 -5.16
CA ALA A 117 -4.05 4.37 -4.36
C ALA A 117 -3.65 5.54 -5.25
N LEU A 118 -2.68 5.30 -6.14
CA LEU A 118 -2.09 6.31 -7.02
C LEU A 118 -3.10 6.88 -8.02
N THR A 119 -3.83 6.00 -8.71
CA THR A 119 -4.83 6.43 -9.70
C THR A 119 -6.04 7.15 -9.08
N GLY A 120 -6.24 7.05 -7.76
CA GLY A 120 -7.26 7.82 -7.05
C GLY A 120 -6.85 9.26 -6.69
N GLN A 121 -5.57 9.60 -6.86
CA GLN A 121 -5.01 10.92 -6.52
C GLN A 121 -4.43 11.65 -7.74
N GLU A 122 -3.93 10.89 -8.71
CA GLU A 122 -3.24 11.37 -9.90
C GLU A 122 -4.23 11.79 -11.00
N GLN A 123 -3.79 12.72 -11.86
CA GLN A 123 -4.52 13.09 -13.08
C GLN A 123 -4.27 12.05 -14.18
N GLU A 124 -5.20 11.89 -15.12
CA GLU A 124 -4.98 10.98 -16.26
C GLU A 124 -3.64 11.28 -16.96
N ASN A 125 -2.93 10.22 -17.37
CA ASN A 125 -1.58 10.25 -17.97
C ASN A 125 -0.41 10.72 -17.07
N SER A 126 -0.63 11.18 -15.83
CA SER A 126 0.47 11.59 -14.93
C SER A 126 1.20 10.41 -14.27
N LEU A 127 0.63 9.20 -14.33
CA LEU A 127 1.22 7.96 -13.84
C LEU A 127 1.57 7.00 -14.99
N LEU A 128 2.80 6.47 -14.94
CA LEU A 128 3.26 5.32 -15.71
C LEU A 128 3.65 4.20 -14.74
N VAL A 129 3.10 3.01 -14.94
CA VAL A 129 3.53 1.79 -14.21
C VAL A 129 4.24 0.84 -15.16
N ILE A 130 5.42 0.38 -14.78
CA ILE A 130 6.21 -0.64 -15.46
C ILE A 130 6.13 -1.90 -14.61
N ARG A 131 5.58 -2.98 -15.14
CA ARG A 131 5.42 -4.24 -14.41
C ARG A 131 6.29 -5.32 -15.03
N SER A 132 6.82 -6.20 -14.18
CA SER A 132 7.34 -7.48 -14.67
C SER A 132 6.24 -8.25 -15.43
N MET A 133 6.64 -8.96 -16.47
CA MET A 133 5.79 -9.87 -17.24
C MET A 133 5.08 -10.94 -16.40
N VAL A 134 5.63 -11.30 -15.23
CA VAL A 134 5.05 -12.32 -14.36
C VAL A 134 3.90 -11.76 -13.52
N LEU A 135 3.81 -10.43 -13.34
CA LEU A 135 2.75 -9.79 -12.57
C LEU A 135 1.37 -9.93 -13.22
N THR A 136 0.33 -9.71 -12.41
CA THR A 136 -1.06 -9.91 -12.83
C THR A 136 -1.49 -8.94 -13.93
N ASP A 137 -2.22 -9.44 -14.94
CA ASP A 137 -2.85 -8.61 -15.96
C ASP A 137 -3.96 -7.71 -15.39
N MET A 138 -4.44 -8.00 -14.17
CA MET A 138 -5.40 -7.16 -13.46
C MET A 138 -4.83 -5.76 -13.21
N LEU A 139 -3.52 -5.65 -12.97
CA LEU A 139 -2.83 -4.37 -12.74
C LEU A 139 -2.92 -3.49 -14.00
N GLU A 140 -2.55 -4.06 -15.15
CA GLU A 140 -2.64 -3.37 -16.44
C GLU A 140 -4.09 -3.00 -16.77
N THR A 141 -5.02 -3.93 -16.57
CA THR A 141 -6.45 -3.71 -16.82
C THR A 141 -7.01 -2.56 -15.98
N LEU A 142 -6.61 -2.47 -14.70
CA LEU A 142 -6.98 -1.37 -13.80
C LEU A 142 -6.48 -0.03 -14.33
N LEU A 143 -5.19 0.04 -14.67
CA LEU A 143 -4.54 1.27 -15.11
C LEU A 143 -5.13 1.78 -16.42
N VAL A 144 -5.21 0.91 -17.44
CA VAL A 144 -5.72 1.28 -18.77
C VAL A 144 -7.18 1.72 -18.71
N LYS A 145 -8.04 1.03 -17.95
CA LYS A 145 -9.45 1.44 -17.79
C LYS A 145 -9.62 2.78 -17.08
N ARG A 146 -8.62 3.23 -16.33
CA ARG A 146 -8.60 4.54 -15.65
C ARG A 146 -7.85 5.62 -16.44
N GLY A 147 -7.45 5.36 -17.68
CA GLY A 147 -6.74 6.33 -18.52
C GLY A 147 -5.25 6.49 -18.17
N PHE A 148 -4.64 5.50 -17.52
CA PHE A 148 -3.22 5.51 -17.18
C PHE A 148 -2.42 4.53 -18.04
N ARG A 149 -1.11 4.76 -18.08
CA ARG A 149 -0.20 3.97 -18.90
C ARG A 149 0.39 2.82 -18.09
N CYS A 150 0.46 1.65 -18.71
CA CYS A 150 1.16 0.49 -18.20
C CYS A 150 2.11 -0.06 -19.26
N LYS A 151 3.34 -0.41 -18.88
CA LYS A 151 4.31 -1.12 -19.72
C LYS A 151 4.63 -2.45 -19.06
N THR A 152 4.71 -3.50 -19.86
CA THR A 152 5.14 -4.82 -19.43
C THR A 152 6.55 -5.06 -19.95
N GLU A 153 7.49 -5.31 -19.05
CA GLU A 153 8.92 -5.47 -19.36
C GLU A 153 9.47 -6.72 -18.65
N LEU A 154 10.64 -7.19 -19.10
CA LEU A 154 11.43 -8.15 -18.32
C LEU A 154 12.18 -7.38 -17.23
N LEU A 155 11.66 -7.41 -16.00
CA LEU A 155 12.24 -6.70 -14.86
C LEU A 155 12.81 -7.67 -13.84
N ASP A 156 14.06 -7.43 -13.45
CA ASP A 156 14.74 -8.09 -12.35
C ASP A 156 15.47 -7.05 -11.49
N SER A 157 16.04 -7.50 -10.37
CA SER A 157 16.75 -6.64 -9.42
C SER A 157 17.97 -5.94 -10.04
N ASP A 158 18.54 -6.51 -11.10
CA ASP A 158 19.76 -5.98 -11.74
C ASP A 158 19.45 -4.85 -12.73
N ASN A 159 18.27 -4.87 -13.36
CA ASN A 159 17.93 -3.93 -14.45
C ASN A 159 16.86 -2.88 -14.09
N VAL A 160 16.05 -3.12 -13.05
CA VAL A 160 14.84 -2.34 -12.77
C VAL A 160 15.12 -0.84 -12.56
N GLN A 161 16.23 -0.50 -11.92
CA GLN A 161 16.62 0.89 -11.70
C GLN A 161 16.91 1.61 -13.02
N GLN A 162 17.65 0.97 -13.93
CA GLN A 162 17.96 1.53 -15.25
C GLN A 162 16.69 1.72 -16.08
N VAL A 163 15.77 0.75 -16.03
CA VAL A 163 14.49 0.83 -16.75
C VAL A 163 13.62 1.97 -16.19
N LEU A 164 13.55 2.12 -14.86
CA LEU A 164 12.84 3.22 -14.22
C LEU A 164 13.39 4.58 -14.68
N GLU A 165 14.71 4.75 -14.66
CA GLU A 165 15.37 6.00 -15.04
C GLU A 165 15.09 6.37 -16.50
N ALA A 166 15.25 5.42 -17.43
CA ALA A 166 14.95 5.63 -18.85
C ALA A 166 13.48 6.01 -19.06
N ALA A 167 12.55 5.28 -18.44
CA ALA A 167 11.13 5.57 -18.55
C ALA A 167 10.74 6.93 -17.92
N THR A 168 11.40 7.33 -16.84
CA THR A 168 11.20 8.65 -16.23
C THR A 168 11.62 9.76 -17.18
N ALA A 169 12.75 9.61 -17.87
CA ALA A 169 13.23 10.60 -18.83
C ALA A 169 12.34 10.70 -20.09
N GLU A 170 11.76 9.59 -20.54
CA GLU A 170 11.03 9.53 -21.83
C GLU A 170 9.52 9.74 -21.71
N SER A 171 8.91 9.38 -20.57
CA SER A 171 7.46 9.25 -20.49
C SER A 171 6.71 10.57 -20.32
N GLY A 172 7.36 11.60 -19.78
CA GLY A 172 6.72 12.83 -19.33
C GLY A 172 5.70 12.64 -18.20
N ALA A 173 5.67 11.47 -17.55
CA ALA A 173 4.84 11.22 -16.36
C ALA A 173 5.46 11.88 -15.12
N ASP A 174 4.61 12.36 -14.21
CA ASP A 174 5.05 12.88 -12.91
C ASP A 174 5.47 11.73 -11.98
N THR A 175 4.70 10.64 -12.01
CA THR A 175 4.98 9.44 -11.23
C THR A 175 5.30 8.28 -12.18
N VAL A 176 6.47 7.67 -11.99
CA VAL A 176 6.85 6.41 -12.62
C VAL A 176 7.11 5.38 -11.54
N LEU A 177 6.44 4.24 -11.64
CA LEU A 177 6.53 3.12 -10.70
C LEU A 177 6.93 1.86 -11.45
N ALA A 178 8.03 1.23 -11.06
CA ALA A 178 8.45 -0.07 -11.56
C ALA A 178 8.29 -1.14 -10.48
N ILE A 179 7.74 -2.31 -10.84
CA ILE A 179 7.42 -3.39 -9.90
C ILE A 179 7.93 -4.73 -10.45
N THR A 180 8.78 -5.42 -9.68
CA THR A 180 9.30 -6.76 -10.00
C THR A 180 8.40 -7.85 -9.42
N GLU A 181 8.56 -9.11 -9.87
CA GLU A 181 7.83 -10.24 -9.25
C GLU A 181 8.28 -10.54 -7.81
N TRP A 182 9.49 -10.11 -7.44
CA TRP A 182 10.11 -10.38 -6.13
C TRP A 182 9.64 -9.44 -5.03
N GLY A 183 8.65 -8.59 -5.31
CA GLY A 183 8.10 -7.65 -4.33
C GLY A 183 8.94 -6.39 -4.15
N GLU A 184 9.72 -6.01 -5.17
CA GLU A 184 10.47 -4.77 -5.18
C GLU A 184 9.67 -3.66 -5.88
N PHE A 185 9.63 -2.48 -5.26
CA PHE A 185 8.84 -1.34 -5.70
C PHE A 185 9.74 -0.11 -5.84
N TYR A 186 10.05 0.24 -7.09
CA TYR A 186 10.91 1.36 -7.45
C TYR A 186 10.07 2.53 -7.94
N CYS A 187 10.27 3.72 -7.39
CA CYS A 187 9.54 4.90 -7.80
C CYS A 187 10.49 6.08 -7.97
N ASN A 188 10.28 6.90 -9.00
CA ASN A 188 11.05 8.13 -9.21
C ASN A 188 10.89 9.15 -8.06
N LYS A 189 9.79 9.06 -7.30
CA LYS A 189 9.54 9.84 -6.07
C LYS A 189 10.15 9.21 -4.80
N GLY A 190 10.84 8.07 -4.94
CA GLY A 190 11.50 7.35 -3.86
C GLY A 190 10.62 6.30 -3.16
N PHE A 191 11.25 5.43 -2.38
CA PHE A 191 10.57 4.32 -1.69
C PHE A 191 9.60 4.79 -0.59
N ALA A 192 9.94 5.87 0.12
CA ALA A 192 9.08 6.47 1.14
C ALA A 192 7.68 6.81 0.58
N PHE A 193 7.64 7.38 -0.63
CA PHE A 193 6.40 7.71 -1.32
C PHE A 193 5.51 6.47 -1.53
N VAL A 194 6.09 5.31 -1.87
CA VAL A 194 5.33 4.07 -2.06
C VAL A 194 4.62 3.65 -0.76
N VAL A 195 5.32 3.70 0.37
CA VAL A 195 4.76 3.35 1.69
C VAL A 195 3.68 4.36 2.09
N GLU A 196 3.93 5.66 1.88
CA GLU A 196 2.99 6.74 2.15
C GLU A 196 1.67 6.56 1.39
N GLN A 197 1.71 6.14 0.13
CA GLN A 197 0.52 5.94 -0.70
C GLN A 197 -0.37 4.80 -0.18
N LEU A 198 0.22 3.73 0.36
CA LEU A 198 -0.54 2.63 0.98
C LEU A 198 -1.18 3.06 2.31
N LEU A 199 -0.45 3.81 3.14
CA LEU A 199 -0.98 4.35 4.39
C LEU A 199 -2.12 5.34 4.12
N ALA A 200 -1.95 6.23 3.13
CA ALA A 200 -2.97 7.17 2.70
C ALA A 200 -4.21 6.45 2.12
N LEU A 201 -4.03 5.35 1.38
CA LEU A 201 -5.14 4.52 0.91
C LEU A 201 -5.94 3.94 2.09
N GLN A 202 -5.26 3.36 3.08
CA GLN A 202 -5.92 2.81 4.27
C GLN A 202 -6.74 3.87 5.00
N GLN A 203 -6.18 5.06 5.22
CA GLN A 203 -6.91 6.16 5.87
C GLN A 203 -8.10 6.65 5.05
N ARG A 204 -7.94 6.77 3.72
CA ARG A 204 -9.03 7.18 2.82
C ARG A 204 -10.18 6.17 2.82
N LEU A 205 -9.88 4.87 2.83
CA LEU A 205 -10.92 3.84 2.91
C LEU A 205 -11.61 3.84 4.27
N ALA A 206 -10.86 4.00 5.35
CA ALA A 206 -11.42 4.07 6.69
C ALA A 206 -12.41 5.23 6.87
N SER A 207 -12.13 6.40 6.29
CA SER A 207 -13.07 7.54 6.32
C SER A 207 -14.37 7.26 5.54
N GLN A 208 -14.35 6.26 4.67
CA GLN A 208 -15.51 5.75 3.92
C GLN A 208 -16.12 4.50 4.55
N GLN A 209 -15.66 4.10 5.74
CA GLN A 209 -16.06 2.86 6.43
C GLN A 209 -15.79 1.59 5.61
N LEU A 210 -14.75 1.63 4.77
CA LEU A 210 -14.28 0.50 3.98
C LEU A 210 -12.92 0.02 4.49
N SER A 211 -12.67 -1.28 4.42
CA SER A 211 -11.34 -1.85 4.65
C SER A 211 -10.56 -2.00 3.34
N LEU A 212 -9.23 -2.13 3.43
CA LEU A 212 -8.41 -2.57 2.29
C LEU A 212 -8.86 -3.92 1.72
N TYR A 213 -9.43 -4.80 2.55
CA TYR A 213 -9.96 -6.07 2.10
C TYR A 213 -11.20 -5.87 1.21
N ASP A 214 -12.13 -5.02 1.64
CA ASP A 214 -13.31 -4.66 0.83
C ASP A 214 -12.90 -4.02 -0.49
N GLN A 215 -11.90 -3.13 -0.45
CA GLN A 215 -11.37 -2.52 -1.66
C GLN A 215 -10.78 -3.55 -2.61
N LEU A 216 -9.97 -4.49 -2.11
CA LEU A 216 -9.39 -5.55 -2.92
C LEU A 216 -10.48 -6.44 -3.54
N GLN A 217 -11.51 -6.83 -2.79
CA GLN A 217 -12.66 -7.57 -3.32
C GLN A 217 -13.40 -6.76 -4.41
N GLY A 218 -13.61 -5.47 -4.18
CA GLY A 218 -14.24 -4.58 -5.16
C GLY A 218 -13.41 -4.38 -6.43
N LEU A 219 -12.08 -4.43 -6.33
CA LEU A 219 -11.20 -4.44 -7.49
C LEU A 219 -11.32 -5.76 -8.25
N TYR A 220 -11.32 -6.91 -7.58
CA TYR A 220 -11.53 -8.22 -8.23
C TYR A 220 -12.85 -8.30 -8.98
N TYR A 221 -13.93 -7.78 -8.38
CA TYR A 221 -15.23 -7.74 -9.04
C TYR A 221 -15.22 -6.88 -10.32
N ARG A 222 -14.51 -5.74 -10.32
CA ARG A 222 -14.48 -4.79 -11.45
C ARG A 222 -13.52 -5.18 -12.57
N TYR A 223 -12.38 -5.75 -12.22
CA TYR A 223 -11.25 -5.95 -13.13
C TYR A 223 -10.90 -7.43 -13.37
N GLY A 224 -11.57 -8.35 -12.67
CA GLY A 224 -11.37 -9.79 -12.78
C GLY A 224 -10.51 -10.36 -11.65
N PHE A 225 -10.71 -11.64 -11.37
CA PHE A 225 -9.90 -12.38 -10.41
C PHE A 225 -8.60 -12.85 -11.04
N TYR A 226 -7.49 -12.56 -10.38
CA TYR A 226 -6.25 -13.29 -10.61
C TYR A 226 -6.22 -14.51 -9.67
N ARG A 227 -6.31 -15.71 -10.23
CA ARG A 227 -6.18 -16.95 -9.46
C ARG A 227 -4.70 -17.22 -9.22
N GLU A 228 -4.17 -16.70 -8.13
CA GLU A 228 -2.93 -17.26 -7.58
C GLU A 228 -3.22 -18.61 -6.96
N LYS A 229 -2.41 -19.61 -7.31
CA LYS A 229 -2.18 -20.73 -6.42
C LYS A 229 -1.30 -20.18 -5.29
N PRO A 230 -1.72 -20.26 -4.02
CA PRO A 230 -0.83 -19.91 -2.94
C PRO A 230 0.31 -20.92 -2.95
N TRP A 231 1.54 -20.44 -3.10
CA TRP A 231 2.72 -21.25 -2.86
C TRP A 231 2.84 -21.40 -1.34
N TRP A 232 2.28 -22.47 -0.80
CA TRP A 232 2.63 -23.00 0.52
C TRP A 232 3.50 -24.25 0.36
#